data_AF-A0A1D3TV37-F1
#
_entry.id   AF-A0A1D3TV37-F1
#
_cell.length_a   1.000
_cell.length_b   1.000
_cell.length_c   1.000
_cell.angle_alpha   90.00
_cell.angle_beta   90.00
_cell.angle_gamma   90.00
#
_symmetry.space_group_name_H-M   'P 1'
#
loop_
_entity.id
_entity.type
_entity.pdbx_description
1 polymer ?
#
loop_
_entity_poly.entity_id
_entity_poly.type
_entity_poly.pdbx_seq_one_letter_code
_entity_poly.pdbx_strand_id
1 'polypeptide(L)' 'MEIGEKIKALRAEAGLNRKEFAEHFGIPLRTVEDWEAGKRKPPEYIPRLIEYQIKNEQLQNRMKKGENTDGAE' A
#
# COMPACT_ATOMS: atom_id res chain seq x y z
N MET A 1 2.32 -15.90 8.61
CA MET A 1 1.99 -15.32 7.30
C MET A 1 3.30 -15.14 6.55
N GLU A 2 3.45 -15.70 5.35
CA GLU A 2 4.65 -15.46 4.55
C GLU A 2 4.72 -13.98 4.12
N ILE A 3 5.93 -13.45 3.91
CA ILE A 3 6.14 -12.04 3.58
C ILE A 3 5.38 -11.64 2.29
N GLY A 4 5.29 -12.55 1.30
CA GLY A 4 4.51 -12.34 0.08
C GLY A 4 3.01 -12.14 0.31
N GLU A 5 2.42 -12.92 1.23
CA GLU A 5 1.02 -12.76 1.63
C GLU A 5 0.79 -11.43 2.36
N LYS A 6 1.78 -10.94 3.12
CA LYS A 6 1.70 -9.60 3.74
C LYS A 6 1.64 -8.49 2.67
N ILE A 7 2.44 -8.59 1.61
CA ILE A 7 2.38 -7.62 0.49
C ILE A 7 1.00 -7.65 -0.18
N LYS A 8 0.46 -8.84 -0.43
CA LYS A 8 -0.87 -9.01 -1.03
C LYS A 8 -1.98 -8.41 -0.17
N ALA A 9 -1.90 -8.59 1.16
CA ALA A 9 -2.84 -8.00 2.11
C ALA A 9 -2.76 -6.47 2.11
N LEU A 10 -1.55 -5.89 2.12
CA LEU A 10 -1.35 -4.43 2.06
C LEU A 10 -1.89 -3.84 0.76
N ARG A 11 -1.69 -4.53 -0.37
CA ARG A 11 -2.29 -4.10 -1.65
C ARG A 11 -3.81 -4.10 -1.61
N ALA A 12 -4.41 -5.15 -1.02
CA ALA A 12 -5.86 -5.23 -0.87
C ALA A 12 -6.40 -4.14 0.07
N GLU A 13 -5.69 -3.84 1.16
CA GLU A 13 -6.01 -2.74 2.07
C GLU A 13 -5.96 -1.37 1.36
N ALA A 14 -4.98 -1.16 0.49
CA ALA A 14 -4.88 0.04 -0.33
C ALA A 14 -5.96 0.12 -1.43
N GLY A 15 -6.72 -0.94 -1.68
CA GLY A 15 -7.73 -1.00 -2.74
C GLY A 15 -7.16 -0.98 -4.15
N LEU A 16 -5.87 -1.32 -4.32
CA LEU A 16 -5.16 -1.23 -5.60
C LEU A 16 -5.07 -2.59 -6.31
N ASN A 17 -5.13 -2.57 -7.63
CA ASN A 17 -4.69 -3.71 -8.44
C ASN A 17 -3.15 -3.78 -8.48
N ARG A 18 -2.56 -4.86 -9.01
CA ARG A 18 -1.09 -5.04 -9.00
C ARG A 18 -0.35 -3.96 -9.78
N LYS A 19 -0.92 -3.49 -10.89
CA LYS A 19 -0.32 -2.44 -11.73
C LYS A 19 -0.32 -1.10 -10.99
N GLU A 20 -1.46 -0.71 -10.44
CA GLU A 20 -1.59 0.52 -9.65
C GLU A 20 -0.67 0.48 -8.42
N PHE A 21 -0.60 -0.65 -7.72
CA PHE A 21 0.29 -0.82 -6.57
C PHE A 21 1.76 -0.69 -6.96
N ALA A 22 2.16 -1.34 -8.05
CA ALA A 22 3.50 -1.23 -8.61
C ALA A 22 3.88 0.22 -8.94
N GLU A 23 2.99 0.93 -9.65
CA GLU A 23 3.18 2.34 -10.02
C GLU A 23 3.23 3.24 -8.77
N HIS A 24 2.31 3.06 -7.83
CA HIS A 24 2.19 3.87 -6.60
C HIS A 24 3.42 3.80 -5.70
N PHE A 25 4.00 2.60 -5.55
CA PHE A 25 5.17 2.38 -4.70
C PHE A 25 6.51 2.41 -5.48
N GLY A 26 6.48 2.66 -6.80
CA GLY A 26 7.68 2.68 -7.64
C GLY A 26 8.38 1.31 -7.75
N ILE A 27 7.63 0.22 -7.65
CA ILE A 27 8.14 -1.16 -7.70
C ILE A 27 7.77 -1.76 -9.07
N PRO A 28 8.68 -2.41 -9.81
CA PRO A 28 8.32 -3.05 -11.06
C PRO A 28 7.19 -4.08 -10.88
N LEU A 29 6.18 -4.08 -11.77
CA LEU A 29 5.03 -5.00 -11.69
C LEU A 29 5.43 -6.47 -11.50
N ARG A 30 6.41 -6.94 -12.27
CA ARG A 30 6.94 -8.30 -12.17
C ARG A 30 7.48 -8.63 -10.77
N THR A 31 8.03 -7.64 -10.08
CA THR A 31 8.55 -7.80 -8.72
C THR A 31 7.42 -7.99 -7.72
N VAL A 32 6.33 -7.21 -7.83
CA VAL A 32 5.12 -7.39 -7.01
C VAL A 32 4.52 -8.78 -7.24
N GLU A 33 4.41 -9.21 -8.49
CA GLU A 33 3.91 -10.55 -8.84
C GLU A 33 4.77 -11.66 -8.25
N ASP A 34 6.10 -11.56 -8.35
CA ASP A 34 7.02 -12.57 -7.83
C ASP A 34 7.00 -12.62 -6.30
N TRP A 35 6.80 -11.48 -5.62
CA TRP A 35 6.61 -11.43 -4.16
C TRP A 35 5.29 -12.08 -3.74
N GLU A 36 4.16 -11.68 -4.34
CA GLU A 36 2.85 -12.25 -4.01
C GLU A 36 2.75 -13.74 -4.34
N ALA A 37 3.46 -14.22 -5.37
CA ALA A 37 3.52 -15.63 -5.72
C ALA A 37 4.53 -16.43 -4.87
N GLY A 38 5.24 -15.78 -3.94
CA GLY A 38 6.27 -16.42 -3.11
C GLY A 38 7.52 -16.86 -3.87
N LYS A 39 7.68 -16.47 -5.14
CA LYS A 39 8.86 -16.77 -5.98
C LYS A 39 10.11 -16.05 -5.50
N ARG A 40 9.92 -14.86 -4.92
CA ARG A 40 10.97 -14.05 -4.30
C ARG A 40 10.46 -13.50 -2.97
N LYS A 41 11.36 -13.37 -1.99
CA LYS A 41 11.07 -12.68 -0.73
C LYS A 41 11.56 -11.22 -0.86
N PRO A 42 10.71 -10.21 -0.61
CA PRO A 42 11.20 -8.85 -0.51
C PRO A 42 12.11 -8.72 0.72
N PRO A 43 13.00 -7.71 0.76
CA PRO A 43 13.68 -7.33 1.99
C PRO A 43 12.68 -7.10 3.13
N GLU A 44 13.05 -7.49 4.35
CA GLU A 44 12.14 -7.51 5.51
C GLU A 44 11.54 -6.12 5.85
N TYR A 45 12.24 -5.05 5.50
CA TYR A 45 11.79 -3.68 5.75
C TYR A 45 10.71 -3.20 4.76
N ILE A 46 10.58 -3.81 3.58
CA ILE A 46 9.67 -3.35 2.52
C ILE A 46 8.20 -3.39 2.95
N PRO A 47 7.66 -4.49 3.50
CA PRO A 47 6.29 -4.50 4.00
C PRO A 47 6.02 -3.43 5.05
N ARG A 48 7.00 -3.12 5.92
CA ARG A 48 6.88 -2.08 6.94
C ARG A 48 6.78 -0.69 6.31
N LEU A 49 7.57 -0.40 5.27
CA LEU A 49 7.54 0.90 4.58
C LEU A 49 6.22 1.10 3.81
N ILE A 50 5.76 0.07 3.10
CA ILE A 50 4.47 0.08 2.40
C ILE A 50 3.32 0.32 3.39
N GLU A 51 3.30 -0.43 4.50
CA GLU A 51 2.30 -0.27 5.56
C GLU A 51 2.30 1.13 6.17
N TYR A 52 3.49 1.70 6.42
CA TYR A 52 3.62 3.07 6.92
C TYR A 52 3.05 4.09 5.94
N GLN A 53 3.38 3.97 4.65
CA GLN A 53 2.89 4.89 3.62
C GLN A 53 1.36 4.83 3.49
N ILE A 54 0.76 3.64 3.44
CA ILE A 54 -0.70 3.46 3.38
C ILE A 54 -1.38 4.15 4.58
N LYS A 55 -0.88 3.90 5.80
CA LYS A 55 -1.45 4.52 7.01
C LYS A 55 -1.32 6.04 6.99
N ASN A 56 -0.19 6.56 6.51
CA ASN A 56 0.02 8.00 6.37
C ASN A 56 -0.99 8.60 5.37
N GLU A 57 -1.17 8.00 4.20
CA GLU A 57 -2.15 8.44 3.19
C GLU A 57 -3.58 8.42 3.75
N GLN A 58 -3.97 7.37 4.48
CA GLN A 58 -5.28 7.30 5.15
C GLN A 58 -5.46 8.38 6.22
N LEU A 59 -4.40 8.75 6.95
CA LEU A 59 -4.45 9.85 7.92
C LEU A 59 -4.62 11.20 7.22
N GLN A 60 -3.85 11.46 6.16
CA GLN A 60 -3.96 12.67 5.35
C GLN A 60 -5.36 12.82 4.74
N ASN A 61 -5.93 11.73 4.23
CA ASN A 61 -7.28 11.74 3.67
C ASN A 61 -8.35 12.02 4.74
N ARG A 62 -8.16 11.52 5.98
CA ARG A 62 -9.05 11.82 7.10
C ARG A 62 -8.96 13.29 7.54
N MET A 63 -7.76 13.85 7.61
CA MET A 63 -7.54 15.27 7.96
C MET A 63 -8.21 16.19 6.94
N LYS A 64 -7.97 15.97 5.64
CA LYS A 64 -8.59 16.75 4.55
C LYS A 64 -10.12 16.69 4.56
N LYS A 65 -10.69 15.55 4.97
CA LYS A 65 -12.15 15.37 5.04
C LYS A 65 -12.77 16.10 6.23
N GLY A 66 -12.04 16.26 7.35
CA GLY A 66 -12.48 17.02 8.52
C GLY A 66 -12.47 18.54 8.28
N GLU A 67 -11.52 19.06 7.51
CA GLU A 67 -11.46 20.51 7.20
C GLU A 67 -12.57 20.98 6.26
N ASN A 68 -13.17 20.08 5.47
CA ASN A 68 -14.19 20.43 4.47
C ASN A 68 -15.63 20.49 5.03
N THR A 69 -15.84 20.17 6.32
CA THR A 69 -17.17 20.20 6.96
C THR A 69 -17.45 21.47 7.77
N ASP A 70 -16.45 22.31 8.00
CA ASP A 70 -16.58 23.51 8.85
C ASP A 70 -16.82 24.81 8.06
N GLY A 71 -17.04 24.71 6.73
CA GLY A 71 -17.22 25.83 5.81
C GLY A 71 -18.61 25.97 5.19
N ALA A 72 -19.62 25.25 5.71
CA ALA A 72 -21.01 25.36 5.28
C ALA A 72 -21.88 25.85 6.44
N GLU A 73 -21.68 27.11 6.83
CA GLU A 73 -22.67 27.92 7.54
C GLU A 73 -23.35 28.90 6.57
#